data_AF-A0A0X8P5K1-F1
#
_entry.id   AF-A0A0X8P5K1-F1
#
_cell.length_a   1.000
_cell.length_b   1.000
_cell.length_c   1.000
_cell.angle_alpha   90.00
_cell.angle_beta   90.00
_cell.angle_gamma   90.00
#
_symmetry.space_group_name_H-M   'P 1'
#
loop_
_entity.id
_entity.type
_entity.pdbx_description
1 polymer ?
#
loop_
_entity_poly.entity_id
_entity_poly.type
_entity_poly.pdbx_seq_one_letter_code
_entity_poly.pdbx_strand_id
1 'polypeptide(L)'
;MSDMRISGFAFDRGLDGISYAGRETTGQHLPERQELAPPADGVKAQLAQLLDTPNIDRYLDGQLRPTVANRDLLLPGKFAQALQATLEGLSAAAEQSQDRNPEDARALNRAVRLLKDEAGLRDLVAMYRSALYQG
;
A
#
# COMPACT_ATOMS: atom_id res chain seq x y z
N MET A 1 -1.33 45.41 -16.46
CA MET A 1 -0.25 46.39 -16.23
C MET A 1 -0.16 46.60 -14.73
N SER A 2 0.78 45.89 -14.08
CA SER A 2 0.98 45.95 -12.63
C SER A 2 2.48 46.13 -12.39
N ASP A 3 2.84 47.34 -11.99
CA ASP A 3 4.20 47.84 -11.82
C ASP A 3 4.65 47.55 -10.38
N MET A 4 5.67 46.69 -10.22
CA MET A 4 6.23 46.35 -8.91
C MET A 4 7.45 47.23 -8.65
N ARG A 5 7.25 48.36 -7.96
CA ARG A 5 8.32 49.31 -7.62
C ARG A 5 9.06 48.87 -6.37
N ILE A 6 10.27 48.32 -6.56
CA ILE A 6 11.27 48.21 -5.50
C ILE A 6 12.11 49.49 -5.55
N SER A 7 12.15 50.19 -4.42
CA SER A 7 12.78 51.50 -4.25
C SER A 7 14.24 51.51 -4.72
N GLY A 8 14.54 52.33 -5.73
CA GLY A 8 15.87 52.93 -5.90
C GLY A 8 16.76 52.42 -7.04
N PHE A 9 16.31 51.48 -7.87
CA PHE A 9 17.15 51.00 -8.99
C PHE A 9 16.34 50.85 -10.29
N ALA A 10 16.61 51.72 -11.26
CA ALA A 10 16.13 51.57 -12.64
C ALA A 10 17.17 50.78 -13.44
N PHE A 11 16.85 49.54 -13.82
CA PHE A 11 17.72 48.67 -14.62
C PHE A 11 17.35 48.80 -16.10
N ASP A 12 17.95 49.75 -16.80
CA ASP A 12 17.72 49.95 -18.25
C ASP A 12 18.91 49.49 -19.12
N ARG A 13 19.95 48.89 -18.52
CA ARG A 13 21.01 48.12 -19.19
C ARG A 13 21.41 46.93 -18.32
N GLY A 14 21.64 45.77 -18.93
CA GLY A 14 21.95 44.51 -18.25
C GLY A 14 23.21 44.55 -17.38
N LEU A 15 23.34 43.55 -16.49
CA LEU A 15 24.48 43.39 -15.58
C LEU A 15 25.75 43.02 -16.36
N ASP A 16 26.69 43.96 -16.47
CA ASP A 16 27.92 43.81 -17.26
C ASP A 16 29.11 43.20 -16.47
N GLY A 17 28.86 42.73 -15.24
CA GLY A 17 29.85 42.02 -14.42
C GLY A 17 29.63 42.16 -12.91
N ILE A 18 30.08 41.17 -12.13
CA ILE A 18 30.07 41.18 -10.66
C ILE A 18 31.51 41.32 -10.17
N SER A 19 31.90 42.51 -9.73
CA SER A 19 33.17 42.75 -9.04
C SER A 19 32.97 42.59 -7.53
N TYR A 20 33.65 41.63 -6.91
CA TYR A 20 33.76 41.54 -5.46
C TYR A 20 34.63 42.69 -4.95
N ALA A 21 34.01 43.82 -4.62
CA ALA A 21 34.66 44.85 -3.83
C ALA A 21 34.89 44.29 -2.42
N GLY A 22 36.16 43.97 -2.12
CA GLY A 22 36.63 43.72 -0.77
C GLY A 22 36.30 44.92 0.09
N ARG A 23 35.26 44.79 0.92
CA ARG A 23 34.93 45.76 1.97
C ARG A 23 35.22 45.08 3.30
N GLU A 24 36.25 45.55 3.94
CA GLU A 24 36.69 45.17 5.28
C GLU A 24 35.51 45.24 6.27
N THR A 25 35.09 44.05 6.70
CA THR A 25 34.81 43.64 8.08
C THR A 25 34.31 44.68 9.09
N THR A 26 33.03 44.59 9.45
CA THR A 26 32.61 44.56 10.87
C THR A 26 31.30 43.79 11.04
N GLY A 27 31.34 42.59 11.61
CA GLY A 27 30.31 42.16 12.57
C GLY A 27 29.32 41.05 12.22
N GLN A 28 29.36 40.42 11.04
CA GLN A 28 28.55 39.22 10.77
C GLN A 28 29.35 38.19 9.99
N HIS A 29 30.08 37.34 10.70
CA HIS A 29 30.58 36.10 10.12
C HIS A 29 29.38 35.15 9.98
N LEU A 30 29.10 34.70 8.76
CA LEU A 30 28.32 33.48 8.60
C LEU A 30 29.05 32.35 9.34
N PRO A 31 28.34 31.38 9.94
CA PRO A 31 28.98 30.17 10.47
C PRO A 31 29.93 29.61 9.42
N GLU A 32 31.13 29.20 9.83
CA GLU A 32 32.08 28.59 8.92
C GLU A 32 31.38 27.46 8.17
N ARG A 33 31.45 27.52 6.84
CA ARG A 33 30.90 26.49 5.96
C ARG A 33 31.74 25.25 6.21
N GLN A 34 31.31 24.39 7.13
CA GLN A 34 31.90 23.07 7.26
C GLN A 34 31.66 22.37 5.93
N GLU A 35 32.73 22.18 5.17
CA GLU A 35 32.77 21.18 4.11
C GLU A 35 32.61 19.83 4.82
N LEU A 36 31.35 19.42 4.99
CA LEU A 36 31.05 18.06 5.37
C LEU A 36 31.73 17.17 4.33
N ALA A 37 32.65 16.33 4.78
CA ALA A 37 33.27 15.35 3.91
C ALA A 37 32.14 14.59 3.18
N PRO A 38 32.28 14.32 1.87
CA PRO A 38 31.30 13.53 1.16
C PRO A 38 31.09 12.24 1.96
N PRO A 39 29.83 11.84 2.21
CA PRO A 39 29.57 10.68 3.03
C PRO A 39 30.37 9.48 2.51
N ALA A 40 31.06 8.77 3.42
CA ALA A 40 31.89 7.62 3.06
C ALA A 40 31.07 6.52 2.36
N ASP A 41 29.77 6.47 2.65
CA ASP A 41 28.81 5.58 2.02
C ASP A 41 28.18 6.25 0.79
N GLY A 42 28.24 5.54 -0.35
CA GLY A 42 27.58 5.99 -1.57
C GLY A 42 26.07 6.20 -1.34
N VAL A 43 25.49 7.18 -2.03
CA VAL A 43 24.07 7.57 -1.95
C VAL A 43 23.10 6.38 -2.00
N LYS A 44 23.44 5.31 -2.74
CA LYS A 44 22.65 4.07 -2.81
C LYS A 44 22.57 3.31 -1.49
N ALA A 45 23.64 3.28 -0.69
CA ALA A 45 23.66 2.60 0.61
C ALA A 45 22.78 3.35 1.62
N GLN A 46 22.80 4.69 1.59
CA GLN A 46 21.94 5.51 2.43
C GLN A 46 20.47 5.42 2.01
N LEU A 47 20.19 5.38 0.69
CA LEU A 47 18.84 5.16 0.19
C LEU A 47 18.33 3.76 0.56
N ALA A 48 19.17 2.73 0.46
CA ALA A 48 18.83 1.38 0.90
C ALA A 48 18.51 1.35 2.41
N GLN A 49 19.29 2.03 3.24
CA GLN A 49 19.05 2.13 4.68
C GLN A 49 17.73 2.84 5.02
N LEU A 50 17.37 3.88 4.27
CA LEU A 50 16.07 4.57 4.40
C LEU A 50 14.90 3.73 3.89
N LEU A 51 15.10 2.96 2.82
CA LEU A 51 14.07 2.08 2.24
C LEU A 51 13.88 0.77 3.02
N ASP A 52 14.93 0.29 3.69
CA ASP A 52 14.94 -0.86 4.59
C ASP A 52 14.47 -0.50 6.00
N THR A 53 14.31 0.78 6.32
CA THR A 53 13.71 1.18 7.60
C THR A 53 12.26 0.68 7.61
N PRO A 54 11.89 -0.23 8.53
CA PRO A 54 10.53 -0.76 8.58
C PRO A 54 9.60 0.39 8.97
N ASN A 55 8.95 1.00 7.98
CA ASN A 55 7.90 1.98 8.22
C ASN A 55 6.83 1.31 9.08
N ILE A 56 6.37 2.00 10.13
CA ILE A 56 5.30 1.55 11.02
C ILE A 56 4.09 1.14 10.19
N ASP A 57 3.78 1.86 9.10
CA ASP A 57 2.69 1.49 8.19
C ASP A 57 2.89 0.11 7.56
N ARG A 58 4.12 -0.23 7.11
CA ARG A 58 4.43 -1.55 6.55
C ARG A 58 4.39 -2.64 7.60
N TYR A 59 4.83 -2.34 8.83
CA TYR A 59 4.74 -3.27 9.95
C TYR A 59 3.28 -3.56 10.31
N LEU A 60 2.46 -2.52 10.44
CA LEU A 60 1.04 -2.63 10.71
C LEU A 60 0.32 -3.36 9.57
N ASP A 61 0.60 -3.05 8.31
CA ASP A 61 0.09 -3.78 7.15
C ASP A 61 0.46 -5.27 7.20
N GLY A 62 1.68 -5.59 7.61
CA GLY A 62 2.13 -6.97 7.78
C GLY A 62 1.37 -7.71 8.87
N GLN A 63 1.07 -7.04 9.99
CA GLN A 63 0.32 -7.61 11.12
C GLN A 63 -1.18 -7.72 10.84
N LEU A 64 -1.74 -6.79 10.07
CA LEU A 64 -3.16 -6.75 9.75
C LEU A 64 -3.55 -7.67 8.60
N ARG A 65 -2.59 -8.10 7.77
CA ARG A 65 -2.86 -9.05 6.69
C ARG A 65 -3.16 -10.43 7.27
N PRO A 66 -4.33 -11.02 6.95
CA PRO A 66 -4.59 -12.40 7.32
C PRO A 66 -3.51 -13.29 6.70
N THR A 67 -2.99 -14.24 7.47
CA THR A 67 -2.04 -15.23 6.98
C THR A 67 -2.76 -16.13 5.97
N VAL A 68 -2.57 -15.86 4.68
CA VAL A 68 -3.16 -16.66 3.61
C VAL A 68 -2.26 -17.87 3.35
N ALA A 69 -2.69 -19.05 3.80
CA ALA A 69 -1.93 -20.29 3.61
C ALA A 69 -1.74 -20.65 2.13
N ASN A 70 -2.74 -20.38 1.28
CA ASN A 70 -2.66 -20.58 -0.17
C ASN A 70 -2.94 -19.27 -0.91
N ARG A 71 -1.89 -18.64 -1.44
CA ARG A 71 -1.96 -17.37 -2.18
C ARG A 71 -2.85 -17.44 -3.43
N ASP A 72 -3.04 -18.61 -4.01
CA ASP A 72 -3.89 -18.77 -5.18
C ASP A 72 -5.35 -18.43 -4.87
N LEU A 73 -5.78 -18.56 -3.61
CA LEU A 73 -7.12 -18.16 -3.15
C LEU A 73 -7.37 -16.65 -3.22
N LEU A 74 -6.34 -15.83 -3.46
CA LEU A 74 -6.51 -14.40 -3.73
C LEU A 74 -7.04 -14.13 -5.14
N LEU A 75 -6.89 -15.09 -6.05
CA LEU A 75 -7.42 -14.97 -7.41
C LEU A 75 -8.91 -15.34 -7.41
N PRO A 76 -9.81 -14.46 -7.90
CA PRO A 76 -11.25 -14.69 -7.83
C PRO A 76 -11.71 -16.03 -8.39
N GLY A 77 -11.16 -16.44 -9.55
CA GLY A 77 -11.51 -17.72 -10.18
C GLY A 77 -11.03 -18.93 -9.38
N LYS A 78 -9.83 -18.86 -8.80
CA LYS A 78 -9.29 -19.94 -7.95
C LYS A 78 -10.04 -20.05 -6.64
N PHE A 79 -10.41 -18.91 -6.05
CA PHE A 79 -11.26 -18.87 -4.88
C PHE A 79 -12.62 -19.53 -5.15
N ALA A 80 -13.30 -19.16 -6.23
CA ALA A 80 -14.60 -19.73 -6.60
C ALA A 80 -14.52 -21.26 -6.80
N GLN A 81 -13.48 -21.73 -7.49
CA GLN A 81 -13.23 -23.17 -7.66
C GLN A 81 -13.00 -23.88 -6.33
N ALA A 82 -12.17 -23.31 -5.45
CA ALA A 82 -11.90 -23.88 -4.14
C ALA A 82 -13.15 -23.92 -3.25
N LEU A 83 -13.98 -22.87 -3.29
CA LEU A 83 -15.24 -22.80 -2.56
C LEU A 83 -16.21 -23.91 -3.02
N GLN A 84 -16.35 -24.08 -4.34
CA GLN A 84 -17.19 -25.12 -4.93
C GLN A 84 -16.70 -26.54 -4.55
N ALA A 85 -15.40 -26.78 -4.67
CA ALA A 85 -14.81 -28.06 -4.28
C ALA A 85 -14.99 -28.35 -2.78
N THR A 86 -14.93 -27.31 -1.94
CA THR A 86 -15.17 -27.42 -0.49
C THR A 86 -16.63 -27.76 -0.19
N LEU A 87 -17.59 -27.15 -0.89
CA LEU A 87 -19.01 -27.48 -0.78
C LEU A 87 -19.29 -28.95 -1.13
N GLU A 88 -18.74 -29.42 -2.25
CA GLU A 88 -18.89 -30.80 -2.70
C GLU A 88 -18.27 -31.78 -1.70
N GLY A 89 -17.06 -31.49 -1.21
CA GLY A 89 -16.38 -32.30 -0.21
C GLY A 89 -17.13 -32.37 1.12
N LEU A 90 -17.66 -31.24 1.61
CA LEU A 90 -18.45 -31.22 2.84
C LEU A 90 -19.80 -31.92 2.69
N SER A 91 -20.46 -31.82 1.53
CA SER A 91 -21.70 -32.54 1.26
C SER A 91 -21.47 -34.04 1.25
N ALA A 92 -20.44 -34.51 0.54
CA ALA A 92 -20.07 -35.92 0.50
C ALA A 92 -19.68 -36.45 1.89
N ALA A 93 -18.95 -35.66 2.68
CA ALA A 93 -18.59 -36.01 4.05
C ALA A 93 -19.82 -36.08 4.97
N ALA A 94 -20.81 -35.20 4.78
CA ALA A 94 -22.05 -35.22 5.54
C ALA A 94 -22.87 -36.50 5.25
N GLU A 95 -22.98 -36.88 3.98
CA GLU A 95 -23.65 -38.11 3.54
C GLU A 95 -22.97 -39.36 4.12
N GLN A 96 -21.65 -39.44 4.05
CA GLN A 96 -20.88 -40.57 4.61
C GLN A 96 -20.97 -40.66 6.14
N SER A 97 -21.14 -39.53 6.81
CA SER A 97 -21.25 -39.46 8.27
C SER A 97 -22.66 -39.78 8.76
N GLN A 98 -23.66 -39.80 7.89
CA GLN A 98 -25.07 -39.96 8.26
C GLN A 98 -25.35 -41.29 8.97
N ASP A 99 -24.70 -42.37 8.54
CA ASP A 99 -24.86 -43.71 9.12
C ASP A 99 -23.91 -43.98 10.29
N ARG A 100 -22.78 -43.25 10.38
CA ARG A 100 -21.73 -43.50 11.39
C ARG A 100 -21.85 -42.60 12.61
N ASN A 101 -22.11 -41.31 12.40
CA ASN A 101 -22.27 -40.33 13.46
C ASN A 101 -23.27 -39.23 13.05
N PRO A 102 -24.54 -39.35 13.47
CA PRO A 102 -25.59 -38.44 13.04
C PRO A 102 -25.40 -37.00 13.55
N GLU A 103 -24.68 -36.79 14.66
CA GLU A 103 -24.39 -35.44 15.16
C GLU A 103 -23.36 -34.72 14.27
N ASP A 104 -22.32 -35.43 13.81
CA ASP A 104 -21.35 -34.88 12.86
C ASP A 104 -22.02 -34.57 11.51
N ALA A 105 -22.88 -35.46 11.03
CA ALA A 105 -23.67 -35.22 9.82
C ALA A 105 -24.53 -33.95 9.95
N ARG A 106 -25.16 -33.70 11.10
CA ARG A 106 -25.91 -32.45 11.34
C ARG A 106 -25.02 -31.22 11.38
N ALA A 107 -23.83 -31.31 11.99
CA ALA A 107 -22.86 -30.21 12.01
C ALA A 107 -22.37 -29.88 10.59
N LEU A 108 -22.03 -30.89 9.79
CA LEU A 108 -21.61 -30.74 8.40
C LEU A 108 -22.72 -30.17 7.52
N ASN A 109 -23.97 -30.66 7.66
CA ASN A 109 -25.10 -30.10 6.93
C ASN A 109 -25.36 -28.62 7.26
N ARG A 110 -25.18 -28.22 8.52
CA ARG A 110 -25.24 -26.80 8.92
C ARG A 110 -24.12 -25.98 8.28
N ALA A 111 -22.90 -26.52 8.25
CA ALA A 111 -21.77 -25.87 7.60
C ALA A 111 -22.00 -25.70 6.09
N VAL A 112 -22.49 -26.74 5.41
CA VAL A 112 -22.84 -26.69 3.98
C VAL A 112 -23.89 -25.61 3.71
N ARG A 113 -24.93 -25.52 4.55
CA ARG A 113 -25.96 -24.48 4.40
C ARG A 113 -25.36 -23.08 4.53
N LEU A 114 -24.57 -22.84 5.58
CA LEU A 114 -23.92 -21.55 5.80
C LEU A 114 -22.98 -21.17 4.64
N LEU A 115 -22.22 -22.13 4.12
CA LEU A 115 -21.30 -21.88 3.01
C LEU A 115 -22.04 -21.58 1.70
N LYS A 116 -23.22 -22.20 1.47
CA LYS A 116 -24.10 -21.86 0.33
C LYS A 116 -24.64 -20.45 0.43
N ASP A 117 -25.07 -20.04 1.63
CA ASP A 117 -25.56 -18.67 1.85
C ASP A 117 -24.44 -17.65 1.57
N GLU A 118 -23.22 -17.96 2.01
CA GLU A 118 -22.03 -17.13 1.77
C GLU A 118 -21.68 -17.01 0.28
N ALA A 119 -21.72 -18.13 -0.45
CA ALA A 119 -21.52 -18.15 -1.90
C ALA A 119 -22.56 -17.26 -2.62
N GLY A 120 -23.84 -17.40 -2.25
CA GLY A 120 -24.91 -16.59 -2.82
C GLY A 120 -24.76 -15.08 -2.56
N LEU A 121 -24.29 -14.70 -1.38
CA LEU A 121 -23.99 -13.29 -1.07
C LEU A 121 -22.85 -12.75 -1.94
N ARG A 122 -21.81 -13.55 -2.21
CA ARG A 122 -20.72 -13.13 -3.09
C ARG A 122 -21.18 -12.95 -4.53
N ASP A 123 -22.02 -13.83 -5.03
CA ASP A 123 -22.61 -13.72 -6.36
C ASP A 123 -23.46 -12.45 -6.48
N LEU A 124 -24.24 -12.14 -5.45
CA LEU A 124 -25.02 -10.91 -5.38
C LEU A 124 -24.13 -9.66 -5.41
N VAL A 125 -23.03 -9.63 -4.66
CA VAL A 125 -22.05 -8.54 -4.68
C VAL A 125 -21.41 -8.41 -6.06
N ALA A 126 -21.05 -9.54 -6.70
CA ALA A 126 -20.48 -9.53 -8.04
C ALA A 126 -21.46 -8.95 -9.08
N MET A 127 -22.75 -9.33 -8.97
CA MET A 127 -23.82 -8.79 -9.80
C MET A 127 -23.96 -7.27 -9.60
N TYR A 128 -24.08 -6.79 -8.36
CA TYR A 128 -24.18 -5.35 -8.09
C TYR A 128 -22.97 -4.57 -8.60
N ARG A 129 -21.77 -5.12 -8.42
CA ARG A 129 -20.56 -4.52 -8.95
C ARG A 129 -20.60 -4.43 -10.48
N SER A 130 -21.07 -5.46 -11.18
CA SER A 130 -21.22 -5.41 -12.64
C SER A 130 -22.27 -4.39 -13.10
N ALA A 131 -23.40 -4.29 -12.38
CA ALA A 131 -24.44 -3.32 -12.68
C ALA A 131 -23.94 -1.88 -12.51
N LEU A 132 -23.13 -1.61 -11.48
CA LEU A 132 -22.49 -0.31 -11.26
C LEU A 132 -21.48 0.07 -12.34
N TYR A 133 -20.78 -0.90 -12.95
CA TYR A 133 -19.85 -0.61 -14.05
C TYR A 133 -20.54 -0.43 -15.40
N GLN A 134 -21.81 -0.82 -15.52
CA GLN A 134 -22.60 -0.71 -16.76
C GLN A 134 -23.43 0.58 -16.85
N GLY A 135 -23.59 1.32 -15.75
CA GLY A 135 -24.25 2.63 -15.69
C GLY A 135 -23.26 3.77 -15.62
#